data_AF-A0A7S0H497-F1
#
_entry.id   AF-A0A7S0H497-F1
#
_cell.length_a   1.000
_cell.length_b   1.000
_cell.length_c   1.000
_cell.angle_alpha   90.00
_cell.angle_beta   90.00
_cell.angle_gamma   90.00
#
_symmetry.space_group_name_H-M   'P 1'
#
loop_
_entity.id
_entity.type
_entity.pdbx_description
1 polymer ?
#
loop_
_entity_poly.entity_id
_entity_poly.type
_entity_poly.pdbx_seq_one_letter_code
_entity_poly.pdbx_strand_id
1 'polypeptide(L)'
;ETMRGAMRGLNRGLRAMMADFLLRRSFGSIPLTPESEEGVKILFQAMDFDQDGYVEPADIEKSLQMLGAPDGMVRAEVADLMSRDAGKDGKLSAAEFCAEGYELAGNSAQFLAQAITTAVTQQAVVKEAKSLSGSGSPFFDFLVGEQLLDNLGQSSVETKEVIEGKKYVGIYLSAHWCPPCRKFTPQLAKAYEAINSQNPDELAVIFVSCDRTPEAFREYLQEMPWQSVDFEGDKDYIGFSSRAGSFVECSSIPTLGIFDAQGNLITKDGVDSVRGHAELFLETFK
;
A
#
# COMPACT_ATOMS: atom_id res chain seq x y z
N GLU A 1 -22.49 -18.73 2.86
CA GLU A 1 -22.92 -18.10 1.58
C GLU A 1 -22.69 -16.58 1.54
N THR A 2 -22.62 -15.91 2.69
CA THR A 2 -22.42 -14.46 2.86
C THR A 2 -21.12 -13.92 2.24
N MET A 3 -19.98 -14.60 2.40
CA MET A 3 -18.69 -14.14 1.87
C MET A 3 -18.62 -14.15 0.33
N ARG A 4 -19.25 -15.13 -0.34
CA ARG A 4 -19.35 -15.16 -1.83
C ARG A 4 -20.27 -14.08 -2.39
N GLY A 5 -21.19 -13.56 -1.58
CA GLY A 5 -22.06 -12.43 -1.92
C GLY A 5 -21.29 -11.13 -1.88
N ALA A 6 -20.62 -10.84 -0.76
CA ALA A 6 -19.78 -9.64 -0.58
C ALA A 6 -18.66 -9.56 -1.62
N MET A 7 -18.01 -10.70 -1.92
CA MET A 7 -16.97 -10.75 -2.94
C MET A 7 -17.46 -10.41 -4.36
N ARG A 8 -18.74 -10.54 -4.71
CA ARG A 8 -19.24 -10.32 -6.08
C ARG A 8 -19.33 -8.85 -6.50
N GLY A 9 -19.20 -7.90 -5.58
CA GLY A 9 -19.14 -6.46 -5.88
C GLY A 9 -17.74 -5.85 -5.83
N LEU A 10 -16.72 -6.62 -5.43
CA LEU A 10 -15.35 -6.11 -5.27
C LEU A 10 -14.63 -5.97 -6.61
N ASN A 11 -13.78 -4.97 -6.74
CA ASN A 11 -12.92 -4.80 -7.91
C ASN A 11 -12.03 -6.04 -8.11
N ARG A 12 -11.76 -6.44 -9.36
CA ARG A 12 -11.10 -7.72 -9.68
C ARG A 12 -9.74 -7.88 -8.97
N GLY A 13 -8.97 -6.80 -8.86
CA GLY A 13 -7.68 -6.79 -8.16
C GLY A 13 -7.79 -7.05 -6.66
N LEU A 14 -8.81 -6.50 -6.02
CA LEU A 14 -9.06 -6.66 -4.58
C LEU A 14 -9.54 -8.08 -4.25
N ARG A 15 -10.31 -8.71 -5.15
CA ARG A 15 -10.63 -10.14 -5.02
C ARG A 15 -9.40 -11.03 -5.15
N ALA A 16 -8.48 -10.71 -6.07
CA ALA A 16 -7.25 -11.48 -6.24
C ALA A 16 -6.35 -11.36 -5.01
N MET A 17 -6.20 -10.14 -4.49
CA MET A 17 -5.45 -9.86 -3.26
C MET A 17 -6.05 -10.57 -2.04
N MET A 18 -7.37 -10.49 -1.84
CA MET A 18 -8.07 -11.18 -0.76
C MET A 18 -8.00 -12.70 -0.92
N ALA A 19 -8.13 -13.21 -2.14
CA ALA A 19 -8.07 -14.64 -2.39
C ALA A 19 -6.66 -15.15 -2.08
N ASP A 20 -5.60 -14.48 -2.50
CA ASP A 20 -4.24 -14.98 -2.23
C ASP A 20 -3.86 -14.83 -0.75
N PHE A 21 -4.18 -13.68 -0.13
CA PHE A 21 -3.87 -13.40 1.27
C PHE A 21 -4.67 -14.27 2.26
N LEU A 22 -6.00 -14.38 2.09
CA LEU A 22 -6.86 -15.15 2.99
C LEU A 22 -6.81 -16.66 2.73
N LEU A 23 -6.43 -17.12 1.53
CA LEU A 23 -6.39 -18.56 1.21
C LEU A 23 -5.03 -19.22 1.49
N ARG A 24 -3.89 -18.50 1.46
CA ARG A 24 -2.57 -19.15 1.53
C ARG A 24 -1.89 -19.18 2.89
N ARG A 25 -2.08 -18.22 3.80
CA ARG A 25 -1.36 -18.24 5.09
C ARG A 25 -2.15 -17.60 6.25
N SER A 26 -2.67 -18.47 7.12
CA SER A 26 -2.73 -18.23 8.57
C SER A 26 -3.66 -17.12 9.10
N PHE A 27 -4.95 -17.21 8.82
CA PHE A 27 -5.95 -16.87 9.84
C PHE A 27 -6.89 -18.07 9.96
N GLY A 28 -6.71 -18.87 11.02
CA GLY A 28 -7.52 -20.05 11.25
C GLY A 28 -8.99 -19.67 11.37
N SER A 29 -9.79 -19.90 10.34
CA SER A 29 -11.26 -20.00 10.39
C SER A 29 -11.99 -18.97 11.28
N ILE A 30 -11.55 -17.71 11.31
CA ILE A 30 -12.31 -16.62 11.94
C ILE A 30 -13.22 -16.03 10.85
N PRO A 31 -14.55 -16.03 11.02
CA PRO A 31 -15.42 -15.31 10.12
C PRO A 31 -15.17 -13.81 10.29
N LEU A 32 -14.34 -13.24 9.41
CA LEU A 32 -14.13 -11.80 9.25
C LEU A 32 -15.37 -11.18 8.60
N THR A 33 -16.49 -11.23 9.31
CA THR A 33 -17.70 -10.50 8.97
C THR A 33 -17.82 -9.29 9.90
N PRO A 34 -18.45 -8.20 9.46
CA PRO A 34 -18.78 -7.07 10.34
C PRO A 34 -19.69 -7.43 11.53
N GLU A 35 -20.22 -8.66 11.53
CA GLU A 35 -21.11 -9.23 12.54
C GLU A 35 -20.33 -9.91 13.69
N SER A 36 -19.00 -10.07 13.56
CA SER A 36 -18.16 -10.64 14.61
C SER A 36 -17.47 -9.55 15.43
N GLU A 37 -17.37 -9.75 16.74
CA GLU A 37 -16.71 -8.82 17.67
C GLU A 37 -15.27 -8.49 17.22
N GLU A 38 -14.56 -9.49 16.69
CA GLU A 38 -13.21 -9.35 16.16
C GLU A 38 -13.18 -8.51 14.87
N GLY A 39 -14.16 -8.67 13.97
CA GLY A 39 -14.28 -7.86 12.76
C GLY A 39 -14.53 -6.38 13.07
N VAL A 40 -15.35 -6.09 14.09
CA VAL A 40 -15.64 -4.72 14.53
C VAL A 40 -14.43 -4.07 15.20
N LYS A 41 -13.66 -4.82 16.01
CA LYS A 41 -12.38 -4.33 16.56
C LYS A 41 -11.36 -4.00 15.48
N ILE A 42 -11.27 -4.83 14.44
CA ILE A 42 -10.35 -4.56 13.33
C ILE A 42 -10.82 -3.37 12.50
N LEU A 43 -12.13 -3.21 12.31
CA LEU A 43 -12.69 -2.00 11.68
C LEU A 43 -12.35 -0.73 12.46
N PHE A 44 -12.45 -0.80 13.78
CA PHE A 44 -12.07 0.32 14.65
C PHE A 44 -10.60 0.71 14.45
N GLN A 45 -9.69 -0.28 14.54
CA GLN A 45 -8.26 -0.06 14.31
C GLN A 45 -7.93 0.39 12.88
N ALA A 46 -8.78 0.05 11.91
CA ALA A 46 -8.64 0.47 10.52
C ALA A 46 -8.98 1.94 10.30
N MET A 47 -9.97 2.42 11.05
CA MET A 47 -10.47 3.79 10.99
C MET A 47 -9.64 4.73 11.87
N ASP A 48 -9.04 4.22 12.93
CA ASP A 48 -8.09 4.95 13.79
C ASP A 48 -6.73 5.12 13.07
N PHE A 49 -6.68 6.06 12.11
CA PHE A 49 -5.51 6.27 11.24
C PHE A 49 -4.30 6.86 11.97
N ASP A 50 -4.54 7.71 12.97
CA ASP A 50 -3.50 8.35 13.77
C ASP A 50 -3.13 7.56 15.03
N GLN A 51 -3.83 6.45 15.29
CA GLN A 51 -3.59 5.51 16.39
C GLN A 51 -3.74 6.17 17.76
N ASP A 52 -4.62 7.17 17.86
CA ASP A 52 -4.88 7.89 19.09
C ASP A 52 -5.89 7.14 20.01
N GLY A 53 -6.46 6.04 19.51
CA GLY A 53 -7.43 5.21 20.20
C GLY A 53 -8.87 5.70 20.07
N TYR A 54 -9.13 6.61 19.13
CA TYR A 54 -10.44 7.15 18.79
C TYR A 54 -10.65 7.15 17.28
N VAL A 55 -11.91 7.21 16.87
CA VAL A 55 -12.29 7.39 15.47
C VAL A 55 -13.06 8.69 15.35
N GLU A 56 -12.50 9.67 14.63
CA GLU A 56 -13.16 10.95 14.38
C GLU A 56 -14.03 10.89 13.12
N PRO A 57 -15.03 11.79 12.98
CA PRO A 57 -15.81 11.91 11.74
C PRO A 57 -14.95 12.05 10.48
N ALA A 58 -13.84 12.78 10.57
CA ALA A 58 -12.90 12.97 9.47
C ALA A 58 -12.25 11.66 9.03
N ASP A 59 -11.96 10.76 9.97
CA ASP A 59 -11.39 9.44 9.68
C ASP A 59 -12.39 8.55 8.97
N ILE A 60 -13.65 8.54 9.45
CA ILE A 60 -14.74 7.80 8.81
C ILE A 60 -14.96 8.31 7.38
N GLU A 61 -15.00 9.63 7.19
CA GLU A 61 -15.14 10.24 5.87
C GLU A 61 -13.99 9.83 4.94
N LYS A 62 -12.76 9.93 5.42
CA LYS A 62 -11.55 9.60 4.65
C LYS A 62 -11.50 8.11 4.32
N SER A 63 -11.81 7.22 5.25
CA SER A 63 -11.89 5.77 5.01
C SER A 63 -12.91 5.46 3.92
N LEU A 64 -14.12 6.01 4.00
CA LEU A 64 -15.19 5.70 3.05
C LEU A 64 -14.91 6.32 1.66
N GLN A 65 -14.36 7.53 1.61
CA GLN A 65 -13.94 8.17 0.35
C GLN A 65 -12.80 7.42 -0.33
N MET A 66 -11.80 6.93 0.43
CA MET A 66 -10.73 6.08 -0.10
C MET A 66 -11.25 4.79 -0.72
N LEU A 67 -12.37 4.27 -0.21
CA LEU A 67 -13.05 3.08 -0.73
C LEU A 67 -14.00 3.39 -1.91
N GLY A 68 -14.06 4.65 -2.34
CA GLY A 68 -14.91 5.10 -3.44
C GLY A 68 -16.40 5.17 -3.10
N ALA A 69 -16.74 5.31 -1.81
CA ALA A 69 -18.12 5.52 -1.38
C ALA A 69 -18.64 6.89 -1.89
N PRO A 70 -19.87 6.98 -2.42
CA PRO A 70 -20.46 8.26 -2.82
C PRO A 70 -20.67 9.21 -1.64
N ASP A 71 -20.48 10.52 -1.82
CA ASP A 71 -20.63 11.54 -0.76
C ASP A 71 -21.93 11.45 0.05
N GLY A 72 -23.05 11.15 -0.62
CA GLY A 72 -24.35 11.00 0.05
C GLY A 72 -24.40 9.81 1.02
N MET A 73 -23.64 8.76 0.74
CA MET A 73 -23.50 7.59 1.59
C MET A 73 -22.52 7.86 2.72
N VAL A 74 -21.39 8.48 2.43
CA VAL A 74 -20.39 8.88 3.43
C VAL A 74 -21.05 9.67 4.56
N ARG A 75 -21.86 10.68 4.23
CA ARG A 75 -22.59 11.48 5.22
C ARG A 75 -23.58 10.67 6.06
N ALA A 76 -24.24 9.68 5.46
CA ALA A 76 -25.20 8.82 6.16
C ALA A 76 -24.48 7.91 7.16
N GLU A 77 -23.36 7.30 6.76
CA GLU A 77 -22.55 6.43 7.63
C GLU A 77 -21.88 7.21 8.76
N VAL A 78 -21.35 8.41 8.48
CA VAL A 78 -20.79 9.28 9.52
C VAL A 78 -21.86 9.64 10.55
N ALA A 79 -23.05 10.02 10.09
CA ALA A 79 -24.15 10.34 11.02
C ALA A 79 -24.60 9.13 11.85
N ASP A 80 -24.63 7.94 11.24
CA ASP A 80 -25.01 6.69 11.91
C ASP A 80 -23.98 6.28 12.97
N LEU A 81 -22.70 6.24 12.61
CA LEU A 81 -21.60 5.92 13.53
C LEU A 81 -21.52 6.95 14.67
N MET A 82 -21.61 8.24 14.36
CA MET A 82 -21.55 9.31 15.37
C MET A 82 -22.80 9.39 16.26
N SER A 83 -23.91 8.76 15.89
CA SER A 83 -25.07 8.64 16.78
C SER A 83 -24.77 7.83 18.05
N ARG A 84 -23.66 7.08 18.03
CA ARG A 84 -23.19 6.17 19.08
C ARG A 84 -22.15 6.80 20.00
N ASP A 85 -21.76 8.04 19.73
CA ASP A 85 -20.98 8.88 20.64
C ASP A 85 -21.83 9.16 21.89
N ALA A 86 -21.79 8.22 22.83
CA ALA A 86 -22.51 8.26 24.08
C ALA A 86 -21.89 9.29 25.03
N GLY A 87 -20.57 9.48 24.92
CA GLY A 87 -19.80 10.52 25.61
C GLY A 87 -20.15 11.94 25.17
N LYS A 88 -20.70 12.11 23.95
CA LYS A 88 -20.87 13.40 23.26
C LYS A 88 -19.57 14.20 23.16
N ASP A 89 -18.44 13.49 23.04
CA ASP A 89 -17.12 14.11 22.96
C ASP A 89 -16.69 14.36 21.50
N GLY A 90 -17.54 13.99 20.53
CA GLY A 90 -17.34 14.21 19.11
C GLY A 90 -16.47 13.14 18.45
N LYS A 91 -16.14 12.06 19.16
CA LYS A 91 -15.31 10.96 18.68
C LYS A 91 -15.84 9.62 19.18
N LEU A 92 -15.44 8.53 18.54
CA LEU A 92 -15.85 7.18 18.95
C LEU A 92 -14.69 6.47 19.63
N SER A 93 -14.90 6.04 20.87
CA SER A 93 -14.00 5.09 21.52
C SER A 93 -14.26 3.66 21.02
N ALA A 94 -13.31 2.76 21.24
CA ALA A 94 -13.46 1.34 20.89
C ALA A 94 -14.71 0.70 21.51
N ALA A 95 -15.09 1.13 22.72
CA ALA A 95 -16.27 0.62 23.42
C ALA A 95 -17.59 1.10 22.79
N GLU A 96 -17.65 2.36 22.34
CA GLU A 96 -18.82 2.93 21.67
C GLU A 96 -18.97 2.36 20.26
N PHE A 97 -17.85 2.16 19.58
CA PHE A 97 -17.80 1.56 18.26
C PHE A 97 -18.24 0.09 18.27
N CYS A 98 -17.80 -0.67 19.29
CA CYS A 98 -18.10 -2.09 19.45
C CYS A 98 -19.39 -2.41 20.23
N ALA A 99 -20.17 -1.39 20.62
CA ALA A 99 -21.41 -1.62 21.39
C ALA A 99 -22.37 -2.57 20.64
N GLU A 100 -23.05 -3.45 21.37
CA GLU A 100 -23.96 -4.44 20.80
C GLU A 100 -25.13 -3.80 20.02
N GLY A 101 -25.53 -4.40 18.90
CA GLY A 101 -26.75 -4.03 18.16
C GLY A 101 -26.57 -3.50 16.74
N TYR A 102 -25.38 -3.60 16.14
CA TYR A 102 -25.18 -3.22 14.74
C TYR A 102 -25.53 -4.37 13.79
N GLU A 103 -26.71 -4.31 13.16
CA GLU A 103 -27.04 -5.14 11.99
C GLU A 103 -26.73 -4.35 10.72
N LEU A 104 -25.65 -4.75 10.05
CA LEU A 104 -25.23 -4.17 8.79
C LEU A 104 -26.17 -4.57 7.65
N ALA A 105 -27.15 -3.73 7.37
CA ALA A 105 -28.11 -3.96 6.29
C ALA A 105 -27.78 -3.12 5.04
N GLY A 106 -27.79 -3.78 3.87
CA GLY A 106 -27.73 -3.11 2.57
C GLY A 106 -26.30 -2.79 2.09
N ASN A 107 -26.15 -1.68 1.35
CA ASN A 107 -24.91 -1.34 0.65
C ASN A 107 -23.77 -0.95 1.62
N SER A 108 -24.09 -0.45 2.81
CA SER A 108 -23.14 -0.04 3.86
C SER A 108 -22.32 -1.21 4.40
N ALA A 109 -22.97 -2.37 4.57
CA ALA A 109 -22.35 -3.65 4.92
C ALA A 109 -21.21 -4.03 3.98
N GLN A 110 -21.37 -3.75 2.69
CA GLN A 110 -20.38 -4.09 1.68
C GLN A 110 -19.16 -3.17 1.75
N PHE A 111 -19.34 -1.87 1.98
CA PHE A 111 -18.23 -0.93 2.13
C PHE A 111 -17.49 -1.14 3.44
N LEU A 112 -18.19 -1.40 4.54
CA LEU A 112 -17.56 -1.69 5.83
C LEU A 112 -16.87 -3.06 5.81
N ALA A 113 -17.45 -4.10 5.23
CA ALA A 113 -16.75 -5.37 5.02
C ALA A 113 -15.50 -5.18 4.14
N GLN A 114 -15.56 -4.29 3.14
CA GLN A 114 -14.38 -3.95 2.35
C GLN A 114 -13.33 -3.19 3.16
N ALA A 115 -13.74 -2.22 3.99
CA ALA A 115 -12.85 -1.49 4.88
C ALA A 115 -12.12 -2.44 5.85
N ILE A 116 -12.87 -3.30 6.53
CA ILE A 116 -12.34 -4.36 7.42
C ILE A 116 -11.33 -5.19 6.65
N THR A 117 -11.73 -5.71 5.50
CA THR A 117 -10.87 -6.58 4.72
C THR A 117 -9.58 -5.87 4.31
N THR A 118 -9.67 -4.65 3.78
CA THR A 118 -8.50 -3.88 3.36
C THR A 118 -7.56 -3.67 4.54
N ALA A 119 -8.08 -3.30 5.70
CA ALA A 119 -7.29 -3.05 6.88
C ALA A 119 -6.68 -4.31 7.51
N VAL A 120 -7.42 -5.41 7.61
CA VAL A 120 -6.89 -6.73 8.01
C VAL A 120 -5.72 -7.09 7.10
N THR A 121 -5.93 -6.93 5.80
CA THR A 121 -4.94 -7.29 4.78
C THR A 121 -3.72 -6.38 4.91
N GLN A 122 -3.89 -5.08 5.09
CA GLN A 122 -2.80 -4.12 5.30
C GLN A 122 -2.01 -4.43 6.58
N GLN A 123 -2.68 -4.62 7.71
CA GLN A 123 -2.02 -4.98 8.98
C GLN A 123 -1.21 -6.26 8.84
N ALA A 124 -1.76 -7.25 8.16
CA ALA A 124 -1.14 -8.55 8.06
C ALA A 124 -0.02 -8.59 7.01
N VAL A 125 -0.13 -7.81 5.93
CA VAL A 125 0.99 -7.49 5.02
C VAL A 125 2.14 -6.82 5.77
N VAL A 126 1.85 -5.79 6.57
CA VAL A 126 2.86 -5.09 7.37
C VAL A 126 3.51 -6.03 8.38
N LYS A 127 2.73 -6.91 9.01
CA LYS A 127 3.23 -7.92 9.95
C LYS A 127 4.16 -8.93 9.27
N GLU A 128 3.78 -9.45 8.11
CA GLU A 128 4.62 -10.40 7.35
C GLU A 128 5.89 -9.71 6.84
N ALA A 129 5.79 -8.52 6.25
CA ALA A 129 6.96 -7.74 5.84
C ALA A 129 7.90 -7.44 7.01
N LYS A 130 7.37 -7.05 8.18
CA LYS A 130 8.18 -6.88 9.40
C LYS A 130 8.85 -8.16 9.86
N SER A 131 8.19 -9.32 9.70
CA SER A 131 8.80 -10.62 10.02
C SER A 131 9.92 -11.03 9.05
N LEU A 132 9.92 -10.46 7.84
CA LEU A 132 10.95 -10.65 6.82
C LEU A 132 12.03 -9.55 6.86
N SER A 133 11.82 -8.45 7.58
CA SER A 133 12.82 -7.39 7.75
C SER A 133 14.12 -7.99 8.29
N GLY A 134 15.25 -7.69 7.65
CA GLY A 134 16.54 -8.29 7.98
C GLY A 134 16.92 -9.50 7.11
N SER A 135 16.00 -10.02 6.29
CA SER A 135 16.26 -11.20 5.45
C SER A 135 16.86 -10.87 4.07
N GLY A 136 16.86 -9.61 3.64
CA GLY A 136 17.35 -9.21 2.32
C GLY A 136 16.41 -9.63 1.19
N SER A 137 16.88 -10.43 0.23
CA SER A 137 16.08 -10.87 -0.94
C SER A 137 14.66 -11.34 -0.60
N PRO A 138 14.43 -12.24 0.38
CA PRO A 138 13.08 -12.72 0.68
C PRO A 138 12.10 -11.61 1.09
N PHE A 139 12.60 -10.52 1.67
CA PHE A 139 11.78 -9.34 1.97
C PHE A 139 11.35 -8.61 0.68
N PHE A 140 12.28 -8.40 -0.25
CA PHE A 140 11.97 -7.75 -1.52
C PHE A 140 11.14 -8.65 -2.44
N ASP A 141 11.42 -9.95 -2.46
CA ASP A 141 10.60 -10.95 -3.18
C ASP A 141 9.14 -10.92 -2.69
N PHE A 142 8.93 -10.77 -1.38
CA PHE A 142 7.60 -10.57 -0.82
C PHE A 142 6.98 -9.25 -1.27
N LEU A 143 7.72 -8.13 -1.22
CA LEU A 143 7.16 -6.81 -1.55
C LEU A 143 6.87 -6.60 -3.05
N VAL A 144 7.78 -7.01 -3.93
CA VAL A 144 7.79 -6.65 -5.36
C VAL A 144 7.87 -7.84 -6.32
N GLY A 145 8.01 -9.06 -5.79
CA GLY A 145 8.07 -10.29 -6.57
C GLY A 145 9.49 -10.79 -6.76
N GLU A 146 9.63 -12.05 -7.17
CA GLU A 146 10.95 -12.66 -7.46
C GLU A 146 11.51 -12.21 -8.82
N GLN A 147 10.64 -11.70 -9.70
CA GLN A 147 10.97 -11.33 -11.07
C GLN A 147 10.53 -9.89 -11.35
N LEU A 148 11.45 -9.11 -11.91
CA LEU A 148 11.24 -7.74 -12.34
C LEU A 148 11.46 -7.63 -13.85
N LEU A 149 10.85 -6.62 -14.46
CA LEU A 149 11.21 -6.20 -15.81
C LEU A 149 12.47 -5.34 -15.79
N ASP A 150 13.29 -5.51 -16.82
CA ASP A 150 14.36 -4.56 -17.14
C ASP A 150 13.80 -3.14 -17.41
N ASN A 151 14.71 -2.17 -17.50
CA ASN A 151 14.36 -0.77 -17.76
C ASN A 151 13.75 -0.52 -19.15
N LEU A 152 13.69 -1.53 -20.02
CA LEU A 152 13.03 -1.46 -21.33
C LEU A 152 11.68 -2.17 -21.36
N GLY A 153 11.32 -2.89 -20.29
CA GLY A 153 10.14 -3.76 -20.25
C GLY A 153 10.24 -4.98 -21.16
N GLN A 154 11.45 -5.41 -21.54
CA GLN A 154 11.66 -6.43 -22.57
C GLN A 154 12.08 -7.79 -22.02
N SER A 155 12.79 -7.82 -20.90
CA SER A 155 13.28 -9.05 -20.29
C SER A 155 13.03 -9.09 -18.78
N SER A 156 12.99 -10.31 -18.24
CA SER A 156 12.83 -10.58 -16.81
C SER A 156 14.19 -10.71 -16.15
N VAL A 157 14.35 -10.09 -14.98
CA VAL A 157 15.55 -10.12 -14.14
C VAL A 157 15.13 -10.50 -12.72
N GLU A 158 15.92 -11.34 -12.04
CA GLU A 158 15.59 -11.72 -10.66
C GLU A 158 15.74 -10.52 -9.72
N THR A 159 14.80 -10.34 -8.79
CA THR A 159 14.87 -9.26 -7.79
C THR A 159 16.15 -9.33 -6.98
N LYS A 160 16.59 -10.54 -6.64
CA LYS A 160 17.86 -10.79 -5.98
C LYS A 160 19.04 -10.17 -6.74
N GLU A 161 19.12 -10.36 -8.05
CA GLU A 161 20.22 -9.84 -8.87
C GLU A 161 20.23 -8.31 -8.91
N VAL A 162 19.05 -7.68 -8.88
CA VAL A 162 18.91 -6.22 -8.88
C VAL A 162 19.42 -5.59 -7.58
N ILE A 163 19.16 -6.24 -6.45
CA ILE A 163 19.53 -5.71 -5.12
C ILE A 163 20.89 -6.21 -4.61
N GLU A 164 21.45 -7.26 -5.21
CA GLU A 164 22.69 -7.87 -4.73
C GLU A 164 23.85 -6.84 -4.79
N GLY A 165 24.57 -6.72 -3.68
CA GLY A 165 25.66 -5.75 -3.52
C GLY A 165 25.19 -4.30 -3.31
N LYS A 166 23.90 -3.98 -3.50
CA LYS A 166 23.38 -2.62 -3.32
C LYS A 166 23.32 -2.24 -1.86
N LYS A 167 23.80 -1.05 -1.52
CA LYS A 167 23.70 -0.53 -0.16
C LYS A 167 22.28 -0.07 0.17
N TYR A 168 21.62 0.57 -0.78
CA TYR A 168 20.26 1.07 -0.66
C TYR A 168 19.37 0.56 -1.78
N VAL A 169 18.10 0.31 -1.44
CA VAL A 169 17.05 -0.06 -2.40
C VAL A 169 15.89 0.92 -2.25
N GLY A 170 15.48 1.56 -3.34
CA GLY A 170 14.35 2.47 -3.40
C GLY A 170 13.12 1.80 -4.00
N ILE A 171 12.00 1.77 -3.29
CA ILE A 171 10.70 1.37 -3.85
C ILE A 171 9.95 2.63 -4.29
N TYR A 172 9.76 2.79 -5.60
CA TYR A 172 9.22 4.00 -6.19
C TYR A 172 7.80 3.77 -6.73
N LEU A 173 6.79 4.34 -6.05
CA LEU A 173 5.40 4.31 -6.49
C LEU A 173 5.06 5.59 -7.26
N SER A 174 4.66 5.42 -8.52
CA SER A 174 4.39 6.55 -9.41
C SER A 174 3.54 6.14 -10.61
N ALA A 175 2.96 7.12 -11.32
CA ALA A 175 2.20 6.88 -12.54
C ALA A 175 2.42 7.96 -13.60
N HIS A 176 2.30 7.58 -14.87
CA HIS A 176 2.42 8.50 -16.00
C HIS A 176 1.34 9.57 -15.97
N TRP A 177 0.08 9.21 -15.64
CA TRP A 177 -1.03 10.16 -15.61
C TRP A 177 -0.89 11.26 -14.55
N CYS A 178 -0.03 11.07 -13.54
CA CYS A 178 0.16 11.95 -12.40
C CYS A 178 1.13 13.11 -12.70
N PRO A 179 0.67 14.39 -12.71
CA PRO A 179 1.54 15.54 -12.99
C PRO A 179 2.73 15.74 -12.03
N PRO A 180 2.60 15.62 -10.69
CA PRO A 180 3.76 15.76 -9.80
C PRO A 180 4.76 14.61 -9.99
N CYS A 181 4.30 13.43 -10.41
CA CYS A 181 5.15 12.28 -10.70
C CYS A 181 6.06 12.54 -11.91
N ARG A 182 5.48 13.00 -13.04
CA ARG A 182 6.24 13.36 -14.25
C ARG A 182 7.28 14.46 -14.02
N LYS A 183 7.07 15.33 -13.03
CA LYS A 183 8.07 16.35 -12.63
C LYS A 183 9.19 15.78 -11.76
N PHE A 184 8.90 14.74 -10.98
CA PHE A 184 9.82 14.16 -10.01
C PHE A 184 10.72 13.09 -10.63
N THR A 185 10.18 12.23 -11.51
CA THR A 185 10.94 11.13 -12.14
C THR A 185 12.24 11.58 -12.79
N PRO A 186 12.30 12.68 -13.57
CA PRO A 186 13.58 13.14 -14.14
C PRO A 186 14.60 13.59 -13.09
N GLN A 187 14.13 14.12 -11.94
CA GLN A 187 15.02 14.50 -10.83
C GLN A 187 15.62 13.26 -10.16
N LEU A 188 14.79 12.24 -9.93
CA LEU A 188 15.23 10.97 -9.37
C LEU A 188 16.19 10.23 -10.33
N ALA A 189 15.90 10.22 -11.63
CA ALA A 189 16.77 9.63 -12.64
C ALA A 189 18.16 10.28 -12.64
N LYS A 190 18.20 11.62 -12.64
CA LYS A 190 19.46 12.37 -12.56
C LYS A 190 20.24 12.07 -11.27
N ALA A 191 19.56 12.00 -10.12
CA ALA A 191 20.17 11.65 -8.84
C ALA A 191 20.75 10.23 -8.87
N TYR A 192 19.97 9.26 -9.35
CA TYR A 192 20.35 7.86 -9.49
C TYR A 192 21.61 7.71 -10.36
N GLU A 193 21.64 8.36 -11.52
CA GLU A 193 22.80 8.34 -12.41
C GLU A 193 24.04 8.97 -11.77
N ALA A 194 23.89 10.11 -11.08
CA ALA A 194 25.01 10.79 -10.42
C ALA A 194 25.63 9.95 -9.29
N ILE A 195 24.77 9.32 -8.47
CA ILE A 195 25.18 8.43 -7.38
C ILE A 195 25.87 7.18 -7.94
N ASN A 196 25.23 6.49 -8.87
CA ASN A 196 25.75 5.22 -9.38
C ASN A 196 26.93 5.37 -10.34
N SER A 197 27.14 6.56 -10.93
CA SER A 197 28.38 6.87 -11.66
C SER A 197 29.59 6.95 -10.74
N GLN A 198 29.41 7.32 -9.46
CA GLN A 198 30.48 7.40 -8.47
C GLN A 198 30.65 6.07 -7.71
N ASN A 199 29.54 5.44 -7.35
CA ASN A 199 29.51 4.13 -6.71
C ASN A 199 28.38 3.28 -7.30
N PRO A 200 28.66 2.40 -8.29
CA PRO A 200 27.66 1.58 -8.96
C PRO A 200 26.82 0.70 -8.03
N ASP A 201 27.33 0.41 -6.84
CA ASP A 201 26.70 -0.46 -5.84
C ASP A 201 25.97 0.34 -4.74
N GLU A 202 25.78 1.65 -4.90
CA GLU A 202 25.14 2.46 -3.86
C GLU A 202 23.61 2.32 -3.87
N LEU A 203 22.94 2.45 -5.02
CA LEU A 203 21.48 2.53 -5.10
C LEU A 203 20.88 1.65 -6.20
N ALA A 204 19.92 0.80 -5.85
CA ALA A 204 18.93 0.27 -6.78
C ALA A 204 17.58 0.98 -6.59
N VAL A 205 16.80 1.09 -7.66
CA VAL A 205 15.41 1.57 -7.60
C VAL A 205 14.52 0.54 -8.28
N ILE A 206 13.38 0.23 -7.69
CA ILE A 206 12.37 -0.67 -8.25
C ILE A 206 11.09 0.15 -8.42
N PHE A 207 10.68 0.32 -9.68
CA PHE A 207 9.46 1.02 -10.02
C PHE A 207 8.25 0.11 -9.79
N VAL A 208 7.26 0.66 -9.07
CA VAL A 208 5.96 0.05 -8.87
C VAL A 208 4.95 1.01 -9.50
N SER A 209 4.52 0.66 -10.71
CA SER A 209 3.56 1.47 -11.45
C SER A 209 2.27 1.66 -10.65
N CYS A 210 1.63 2.81 -10.83
CA CYS A 210 0.26 3.12 -10.43
C CYS A 210 -0.58 3.54 -11.66
N ASP A 211 -0.08 3.22 -12.86
CA ASP A 211 -0.79 3.47 -14.11
C ASP A 211 -2.04 2.61 -14.24
N ARG A 212 -2.95 3.07 -15.11
CA ARG A 212 -4.25 2.44 -15.32
C ARG A 212 -4.27 1.57 -16.57
N THR A 213 -3.28 1.72 -17.44
CA THR A 213 -3.19 1.01 -18.71
C THR A 213 -1.76 0.54 -18.98
N PRO A 214 -1.60 -0.64 -19.60
CA PRO A 214 -0.32 -1.15 -20.10
C PRO A 214 0.45 -0.12 -20.94
N GLU A 215 -0.25 0.61 -21.81
CA GLU A 215 0.36 1.57 -22.72
C GLU A 215 1.03 2.72 -21.96
N ALA A 216 0.34 3.29 -20.97
CA ALA A 216 0.88 4.37 -20.14
C ALA A 216 2.06 3.89 -19.29
N PHE A 217 2.01 2.65 -18.80
CA PHE A 217 3.11 2.02 -18.09
C PHE A 217 4.36 1.90 -18.99
N ARG A 218 4.23 1.33 -20.20
CA ARG A 218 5.37 1.14 -21.12
C ARG A 218 6.00 2.46 -21.53
N GLU A 219 5.18 3.46 -21.86
CA GLU A 219 5.68 4.80 -22.24
C GLU A 219 6.49 5.42 -21.10
N TYR A 220 6.02 5.28 -19.87
CA TYR A 220 6.65 5.92 -18.72
C TYR A 220 7.88 5.19 -18.20
N LEU A 221 7.90 3.86 -18.29
CA LEU A 221 9.08 3.06 -17.96
C LEU A 221 10.30 3.47 -18.82
N GLN A 222 10.09 3.88 -20.07
CA GLN A 222 11.17 4.36 -20.95
C GLN A 222 11.87 5.63 -20.46
N GLU A 223 11.27 6.37 -19.52
CA GLU A 223 11.88 7.55 -18.90
C GLU A 223 12.77 7.22 -17.70
N MET A 224 12.91 5.94 -17.34
CA MET A 224 13.55 5.49 -16.10
C MET A 224 14.77 4.60 -16.36
N PRO A 225 15.90 4.79 -15.65
CA PRO A 225 17.11 3.97 -15.81
C PRO A 225 17.11 2.67 -14.96
N TRP A 226 15.97 2.29 -14.38
CA TRP A 226 15.87 1.22 -13.38
C TRP A 226 14.76 0.20 -13.70
N GLN A 227 14.72 -0.90 -12.94
CA GLN A 227 13.79 -2.01 -13.11
C GLN A 227 12.38 -1.70 -12.61
N SER A 228 11.41 -2.51 -13.02
CA SER A 228 10.00 -2.37 -12.62
C SER A 228 9.37 -3.70 -12.27
N VAL A 229 8.38 -3.70 -11.38
CA VAL A 229 7.44 -4.82 -11.29
C VAL A 229 6.68 -4.94 -12.62
N ASP A 230 6.44 -6.17 -13.07
CA ASP A 230 5.71 -6.42 -14.30
C ASP A 230 4.22 -6.10 -14.12
N PHE A 231 3.83 -4.89 -14.56
CA PHE A 231 2.45 -4.40 -14.53
C PHE A 231 1.47 -5.26 -15.35
N GLU A 232 1.96 -5.92 -16.40
CA GLU A 232 1.11 -6.54 -17.42
C GLU A 232 1.09 -8.06 -17.33
N GLY A 233 2.25 -8.67 -17.12
CA GLY A 233 2.46 -10.11 -17.18
C GLY A 233 2.39 -10.80 -15.82
N ASP A 234 2.56 -10.08 -14.71
CA ASP A 234 2.48 -10.69 -13.39
C ASP A 234 1.03 -10.76 -12.87
N LYS A 235 0.61 -11.98 -12.53
CA LYS A 235 -0.73 -12.27 -12.01
C LYS A 235 -0.96 -11.71 -10.62
N ASP A 236 0.10 -11.46 -9.85
CA ASP A 236 0.08 -10.88 -8.51
C ASP A 236 0.56 -9.42 -8.47
N TYR A 237 0.67 -8.73 -9.62
CA TYR A 237 1.04 -7.30 -9.67
C TYR A 237 0.21 -6.44 -8.69
N ILE A 238 -1.10 -6.69 -8.58
CA ILE A 238 -1.95 -5.96 -7.62
C ILE A 238 -1.53 -6.24 -6.17
N GLY A 239 -1.15 -7.48 -5.86
CA GLY A 239 -0.60 -7.87 -4.58
C GLY A 239 0.70 -7.12 -4.29
N PHE A 240 1.66 -7.13 -5.23
CA PHE A 240 2.92 -6.40 -5.10
C PHE A 240 2.72 -4.89 -4.91
N SER A 241 1.92 -4.27 -5.76
CA SER A 241 1.60 -2.83 -5.68
C SER A 241 1.00 -2.47 -4.32
N SER A 242 0.07 -3.29 -3.83
CA SER A 242 -0.56 -3.07 -2.54
C SER A 242 0.39 -3.35 -1.36
N ARG A 243 1.25 -4.37 -1.43
CA ARG A 243 2.25 -4.67 -0.40
C ARG A 243 3.28 -3.56 -0.28
N ALA A 244 3.86 -3.16 -1.41
CA ALA A 244 4.78 -2.03 -1.49
C ALA A 244 4.14 -0.75 -0.93
N GLY A 245 2.95 -0.38 -1.44
CA GLY A 245 2.25 0.84 -1.02
C GLY A 245 1.86 0.83 0.46
N SER A 246 1.40 -0.31 0.98
CA SER A 246 1.08 -0.46 2.41
C SER A 246 2.29 -0.30 3.30
N PHE A 247 3.42 -0.91 2.92
CA PHE A 247 4.62 -0.92 3.75
C PHE A 247 5.29 0.46 3.82
N VAL A 248 5.31 1.20 2.71
CA VAL A 248 5.82 2.58 2.69
C VAL A 248 4.78 3.62 3.09
N GLU A 249 3.57 3.19 3.48
CA GLU A 249 2.44 4.07 3.85
C GLU A 249 2.12 5.12 2.77
N CYS A 250 2.07 4.66 1.51
CA CYS A 250 1.78 5.49 0.36
C CYS A 250 0.35 6.05 0.43
N SER A 251 0.23 7.31 0.84
CA SER A 251 -1.03 8.08 0.84
C SER A 251 -1.24 8.88 -0.45
N SER A 252 -0.18 9.16 -1.20
CA SER A 252 -0.22 9.86 -2.50
C SER A 252 0.99 9.51 -3.36
N ILE A 253 0.93 9.78 -4.66
CA ILE A 253 2.07 9.61 -5.58
C ILE A 253 2.59 10.96 -6.08
N PRO A 254 3.91 11.11 -6.30
CA PRO A 254 4.95 10.09 -6.17
C PRO A 254 5.28 9.77 -4.69
N THR A 255 5.61 8.50 -4.41
CA THR A 255 6.15 8.04 -3.11
C THR A 255 7.44 7.27 -3.34
N LEU A 256 8.46 7.48 -2.52
CA LEU A 256 9.75 6.80 -2.59
C LEU A 256 10.18 6.36 -1.19
N GLY A 257 10.06 5.06 -0.91
CA GLY A 257 10.60 4.44 0.29
C GLY A 257 12.04 4.00 0.06
N ILE A 258 12.96 4.32 0.97
CA ILE A 258 14.36 3.91 0.92
C ILE A 258 14.61 2.87 2.00
N PHE A 259 15.26 1.78 1.60
CA PHE A 259 15.59 0.63 2.42
C PHE A 259 17.10 0.37 2.39
N ASP A 260 17.61 -0.31 3.42
CA ASP A 260 18.91 -0.96 3.33
C ASP A 260 18.83 -2.28 2.54
N ALA A 261 19.98 -2.88 2.26
CA ALA A 261 20.11 -4.16 1.56
C ALA A 261 19.39 -5.33 2.26
N GLN A 262 19.09 -5.21 3.56
CA GLN A 262 18.45 -6.22 4.38
C GLN A 262 16.92 -6.06 4.43
N GLY A 263 16.38 -5.01 3.81
CA GLY A 263 14.95 -4.73 3.80
C GLY A 263 14.47 -3.91 5.00
N ASN A 264 15.36 -3.31 5.79
CA ASN A 264 14.95 -2.37 6.83
C ASN A 264 14.65 -1.01 6.20
N LEU A 265 13.50 -0.44 6.56
CA LEU A 265 13.09 0.87 6.08
C LEU A 265 13.91 1.98 6.74
N ILE A 266 14.56 2.79 5.93
CA ILE A 266 15.37 3.94 6.35
C ILE A 266 14.52 5.20 6.36
N THR A 267 13.78 5.45 5.28
CA THR A 267 12.87 6.59 5.20
C THR A 267 11.71 6.31 4.25
N LYS A 268 10.57 6.92 4.53
CA LYS A 268 9.40 6.98 3.63
C LYS A 268 9.38 8.28 2.80
N ASP A 269 10.19 9.27 3.20
CA ASP A 269 10.21 10.63 2.67
C ASP A 269 11.33 10.79 1.62
N GLY A 270 11.59 9.75 0.82
CA GLY A 270 12.63 9.78 -0.20
C GLY A 270 12.41 10.86 -1.25
N VAL A 271 11.15 11.16 -1.57
CA VAL A 271 10.78 12.24 -2.52
C VAL A 271 11.28 13.60 -2.04
N ASP A 272 11.07 13.92 -0.77
CA ASP A 272 11.47 15.20 -0.19
C ASP A 272 13.00 15.26 -0.02
N SER A 273 13.62 14.13 0.31
CA SER A 273 15.08 14.01 0.39
C SER A 273 15.74 14.34 -0.95
N VAL A 274 15.24 13.78 -2.05
CA VAL A 274 15.75 14.04 -3.42
C VAL A 274 15.47 15.48 -3.87
N ARG A 275 14.29 16.04 -3.55
CA ARG A 275 13.97 17.45 -3.87
C ARG A 275 14.85 18.44 -3.11
N GLY A 276 15.25 18.10 -1.89
CA GLY A 276 16.12 18.93 -1.07
C GLY A 276 17.57 18.93 -1.55
N HIS A 277 18.16 17.73 -1.72
CA HIS A 277 19.57 17.57 -2.10
C HIS A 277 19.78 16.34 -2.99
N ALA A 278 19.43 16.44 -4.28
CA ALA A 278 19.38 15.33 -5.22
C ALA A 278 20.60 14.37 -5.23
N GLU A 279 21.83 14.87 -5.17
CA GLU A 279 23.03 14.04 -5.30
C GLU A 279 23.56 13.52 -3.95
N LEU A 280 23.11 14.11 -2.84
CA LEU A 280 23.58 13.79 -1.49
C LEU A 280 22.46 13.24 -0.59
N PHE A 281 21.28 12.95 -1.16
CA PHE A 281 20.13 12.54 -0.37
C PHE A 281 20.35 11.21 0.37
N LEU A 282 21.31 10.40 -0.07
CA LEU A 282 21.72 9.18 0.66
C LEU A 282 22.73 9.47 1.79
N GLU A 283 23.44 10.60 1.74
CA GLU A 283 24.40 10.98 2.78
C GLU A 283 23.72 11.35 4.09
N THR A 284 22.44 11.76 4.03
CA THR A 284 21.63 11.99 5.23
C THR A 284 21.30 10.70 6.00
N PHE A 285 21.58 9.53 5.42
CA PHE A 285 21.32 8.22 6.00
C PHE A 285 22.61 7.43 6.34
N LYS A 286 23.79 8.02 6.15
CA LYS A 286 25.08 7.46 6.56
C LYS A 286 25.30 7.65 8.07
#